data_AF-X0UH05-F1
#
_entry.id   AF-X0UH05-F1
#
_cell.length_a   1.000
_cell.length_b   1.000
_cell.length_c   1.000
_cell.angle_alpha   90.00
_cell.angle_beta   90.00
_cell.angle_gamma   90.00
#
_symmetry.space_group_name_H-M   'P 1'
#
loop_
_entity.id
_entity.type
_entity.pdbx_description
1 polymer ?
#
loop_
_entity_poly.entity_id
_entity_poly.type
_entity_poly.pdbx_seq_one_letter_code
_entity_poly.pdbx_strand_id
1 'polypeptide(L)' 'MEFPTTMLDFMHQFPDDDACRAYIEKVRWPNGFVCSRCQGTNASYVASRRLRQCTACRYQVSVTAGTVFHATQTSLQ' A
#
# COMPACT_ATOMS: atom_id res chain seq x y z
N MET A 1 10.78 -8.16 13.97
CA MET A 1 10.51 -7.65 12.60
C MET A 1 11.76 -7.94 11.81
N GLU A 2 11.78 -9.08 11.13
CA GLU A 2 12.88 -9.49 10.27
C GLU A 2 12.58 -8.95 8.86
N PHE A 3 13.46 -8.08 8.38
CA PHE A 3 13.41 -7.59 7.01
C PHE A 3 14.16 -8.59 6.13
N PRO A 4 13.65 -8.92 4.92
CA PRO A 4 14.29 -9.90 4.05
C PRO A 4 15.70 -9.43 3.69
N THR A 5 16.71 -10.20 4.11
CA THR A 5 18.13 -9.93 3.82
C THR A 5 18.54 -10.36 2.41
N THR A 6 17.68 -11.12 1.73
CA THR A 6 17.98 -11.73 0.43
C THR A 6 16.85 -11.49 -0.56
N MET A 7 17.20 -11.22 -1.83
CA MET A 7 16.25 -10.98 -2.92
C MET A 7 15.27 -12.16 -3.12
N LEU A 8 15.68 -13.39 -2.83
CA LEU A 8 14.84 -14.58 -2.92
C LEU A 8 13.74 -14.62 -1.86
N ASP A 9 14.04 -14.16 -0.64
CA ASP A 9 13.08 -14.07 0.47
C ASP A 9 12.05 -12.96 0.19
N PHE A 10 12.50 -11.86 -0.43
CA PHE A 10 11.63 -10.80 -0.94
C PHE A 10 10.69 -11.31 -2.03
N MET A 11 11.19 -12.10 -3.01
CA MET A 11 10.35 -12.71 -4.04
C MET A 11 9.37 -13.75 -3.49
N HIS A 12 9.75 -14.49 -2.45
CA HIS A 12 8.86 -15.45 -1.77
C HIS A 12 7.79 -14.77 -0.91
N GLN A 13 8.11 -13.66 -0.23
CA GLN A 13 7.14 -12.87 0.54
C GLN A 13 6.23 -12.01 -0.35
N PHE A 14 6.71 -11.60 -1.52
CA PHE A 14 6.01 -10.74 -2.46
C PHE A 14 6.00 -11.33 -3.87
N PRO A 15 5.32 -12.48 -4.08
CA PRO A 15 5.24 -13.11 -5.41
C PRO A 15 4.44 -12.28 -6.40
N ASP A 16 3.54 -11.43 -5.92
CA ASP A 16 2.63 -10.62 -6.72
C ASP A 16 2.50 -9.18 -6.19
N ASP A 17 2.14 -8.26 -7.09
CA ASP A 17 1.84 -6.85 -6.75
C ASP A 17 0.77 -6.73 -5.66
N ASP A 18 -0.17 -7.69 -5.59
CA ASP A 18 -1.22 -7.73 -4.57
C ASP A 18 -0.68 -8.09 -3.17
N ALA A 19 0.20 -9.07 -3.08
CA ALA A 19 0.85 -9.46 -1.82
C ALA A 19 1.74 -8.32 -1.27
N CYS A 20 2.48 -7.65 -2.16
CA CYS A 20 3.26 -6.47 -1.80
C CYS A 20 2.37 -5.34 -1.26
N ARG A 21 1.23 -5.07 -1.93
CA ARG A 21 0.26 -4.07 -1.47
C ARG A 21 -0.33 -4.42 -0.11
N ALA A 22 -0.76 -5.65 0.10
CA ALA A 22 -1.33 -6.08 1.37
C ALA A 22 -0.33 -5.91 2.52
N TYR A 23 0.95 -6.19 2.28
CA TYR A 23 2.01 -5.97 3.24
C TYR A 23 2.27 -4.49 3.52
N ILE A 24 2.42 -3.67 2.47
CA ILE A 24 2.59 -2.22 2.62
C ILE A 24 1.38 -1.62 3.35
N GLU A 25 0.17 -2.10 3.11
CA GLU A 25 -1.04 -1.66 3.82
C GLU A 25 -0.92 -1.93 5.32
N LYS A 26 -0.50 -3.15 5.71
CA LYS A 26 -0.27 -3.52 7.11
C LYS A 26 0.83 -2.70 7.77
N VAL A 27 1.92 -2.44 7.06
CA VAL A 27 3.05 -1.64 7.58
C VAL A 27 2.66 -0.16 7.71
N ARG A 28 1.94 0.38 6.73
CA ARG A 28 1.54 1.79 6.69
C ARG A 28 0.44 2.10 7.69
N TRP A 29 -0.49 1.18 7.89
CA TRP A 29 -1.67 1.35 8.72
C TRP A 29 -1.87 0.14 9.65
N PRO A 30 -0.96 -0.09 10.61
CA PRO A 30 -1.04 -1.24 11.51
C PRO A 30 -2.29 -1.20 12.39
N ASN A 31 -2.80 0.00 12.68
CA ASN A 31 -3.98 0.22 13.51
C ASN A 31 -5.20 0.74 12.71
N GLY A 32 -5.17 0.59 11.39
CA GLY A 32 -6.23 1.08 10.50
C GLY A 32 -5.85 2.33 9.71
N PHE A 33 -6.61 2.57 8.64
CA PHE A 33 -6.36 3.66 7.71
C PHE A 33 -6.47 5.01 8.41
N VAL A 34 -5.50 5.90 8.18
CA VAL A 34 -5.57 7.31 8.59
C VAL A 34 -5.21 8.20 7.42
N CYS A 35 -6.10 9.14 7.08
CA CYS A 35 -5.88 10.09 6.01
C CYS A 35 -4.85 11.14 6.40
N SER A 36 -3.81 11.34 5.59
CA SER A 36 -2.79 12.38 5.84
C SER A 36 -3.31 13.82 5.67
N ARG A 37 -4.44 14.02 4.99
CA ARG A 37 -5.01 15.36 4.74
C ARG A 37 -5.95 15.83 5.84
N CYS A 38 -6.84 14.95 6.29
CA CYS A 38 -7.92 15.31 7.22
C CYS A 38 -7.92 14.45 8.50
N GLN A 39 -6.95 13.54 8.67
CA GLN A 39 -6.86 12.60 9.79
C GLN A 39 -8.08 11.68 9.96
N GLY A 40 -8.97 11.62 8.96
CA GLY A 40 -10.10 10.70 8.95
C GLY A 40 -9.63 9.25 8.96
N THR A 41 -10.29 8.43 9.78
CA THR A 41 -9.97 7.00 9.94
C THR A 41 -10.72 6.10 8.98
N ASN A 42 -11.65 6.67 8.21
CA ASN A 42 -12.49 5.94 7.27
C ASN A 42 -12.04 6.16 5.82
N ALA A 43 -11.89 5.05 5.10
CA ALA A 43 -11.68 5.04 3.67
C ALA A 43 -12.47 3.94 2.98
N SER A 44 -12.99 4.26 1.80
CA SER A 44 -13.52 3.32 0.83
C SER A 44 -12.40 2.76 -0.04
N TYR A 45 -12.46 1.47 -0.36
CA TYR A 45 -11.53 0.85 -1.29
C TYR A 45 -12.06 0.95 -2.73
N VAL A 46 -11.29 1.58 -3.61
CA VAL A 46 -11.60 1.72 -5.03
C VAL A 46 -10.84 0.63 -5.78
N ALA A 47 -11.48 -0.53 -5.93
CA ALA A 47 -10.87 -1.72 -6.54
C ALA A 47 -10.39 -1.47 -7.98
N SER A 48 -11.12 -0.67 -8.76
CA SER A 48 -10.79 -0.36 -10.17
C SER A 48 -9.43 0.31 -10.35
N ARG A 49 -8.97 1.07 -9.36
CA ARG A 49 -7.66 1.75 -9.37
C ARG A 49 -6.73 1.26 -8.26
N ARG A 50 -7.19 0.30 -7.45
CA ARG A 50 -6.50 -0.20 -6.24
C ARG A 50 -6.07 0.94 -5.30
N LEU A 51 -6.99 1.89 -5.06
CA LEU A 51 -6.77 3.09 -4.23
C LEU A 51 -7.63 3.07 -2.96
N ARG A 52 -7.15 3.69 -1.91
CA ARG A 52 -7.96 4.03 -0.73
C ARG A 52 -8.44 5.46 -0.86
N GLN A 53 -9.75 5.67 -0.87
CA GLN A 53 -10.38 6.98 -0.91
C GLN A 53 -10.97 7.30 0.45
N CYS A 54 -10.45 8.34 1.11
CA CYS A 54 -10.98 8.81 2.38
C CYS A 54 -12.45 9.24 2.22
N THR A 55 -13.34 8.79 3.10
CA THR A 55 -14.76 9.14 3.02
C THR A 55 -15.05 10.56 3.49
N ALA A 56 -14.17 11.15 4.32
CA ALA A 56 -14.34 12.50 4.86
C ALA A 56 -13.95 13.60 3.85
N CYS A 57 -12.78 13.49 3.23
CA CYS A 57 -12.26 14.54 2.32
C CYS A 57 -12.16 14.10 0.85
N ARG A 58 -12.58 12.87 0.53
CA ARG A 58 -12.45 12.24 -0.80
C ARG A 58 -11.02 12.16 -1.35
N TYR A 59 -10.01 12.37 -0.49
CA TYR A 59 -8.62 12.23 -0.87
C TYR A 59 -8.32 10.77 -1.22
N GLN A 60 -7.76 10.55 -2.41
CA GLN A 60 -7.35 9.25 -2.90
C GLN A 60 -5.86 9.06 -2.65
N VAL A 61 -5.50 7.95 -2.01
CA VAL A 61 -4.13 7.56 -1.75
C VAL A 61 -3.93 6.13 -2.20
N SER A 62 -2.89 5.88 -3.01
CA SER A 62 -2.48 4.50 -3.29
C SER A 62 -1.76 3.95 -2.07
N VAL A 63 -1.90 2.65 -1.84
CA VAL A 63 -1.16 1.97 -0.76
C VAL A 63 0.35 2.15 -0.95
N THR A 64 0.80 2.21 -2.20
CA THR A 64 2.18 2.49 -2.62
C THR A 64 2.60 3.96 -2.63
N ALA A 65 1.69 4.91 -2.34
CA ALA A 65 2.01 6.35 -2.42
C ALA A 65 3.06 6.73 -1.38
N GLY A 66 4.25 7.12 -1.81
CA GLY A 66 5.37 7.50 -0.94
C GLY A 66 6.27 6.36 -0.47
N THR A 67 6.11 5.13 -1.00
CA THR A 67 7.12 4.07 -0.82
C THR A 67 8.08 4.04 -2.02
N VAL A 68 9.15 3.24 -1.94
CA VAL A 68 10.06 3.00 -3.09
C VAL A 68 9.34 2.45 -4.34
N PHE A 69 8.09 1.98 -4.17
CA PHE A 69 7.18 1.51 -5.23
C PHE A 69 6.20 2.59 -5.73
N HIS A 70 6.34 3.85 -5.29
CA HIS A 70 5.41 4.94 -5.63
C HIS A 70 5.34 5.22 -7.14
N ALA A 71 6.35 4.83 -7.91
CA ALA A 71 6.47 5.17 -9.33
C ALA A 71 7.17 4.10 -10.17
N THR A 72 7.16 2.82 -9.77
CA THR A 72 7.62 1.75 -10.68
C THR A 72 6.56 1.52 -11.76
N GLN A 73 6.71 2.22 -12.89
CA GLN A 73 6.09 1.87 -14.18
C GLN A 73 6.66 0.57 -14.78
N THR A 74 7.65 -0.02 -14.13
CA THR A 74 8.16 -1.34 -14.47
C THR A 74 7.11 -2.37 -14.07
N SER A 75 6.51 -3.03 -15.07
CA SER A 75 5.83 -4.30 -14.84
C SER A 75 6.73 -5.15 -13.96
N LEU A 76 6.20 -5.61 -12.82
CA LEU A 76 6.84 -6.64 -12.01
C LEU A 76 6.93 -7.89 -12.88
N GLN A 77 8.07 -8.05 -13.55
CA GLN A 77 8.52 -9.26 -14.25
C GLN A 77 9.87 -9.65 -13.67
#